data_AF-A0A2X0QKH5-F1
#
_entry.id   AF-A0A2X0QKH5-F1
#
_cell.length_a   1.000
_cell.length_b   1.000
_cell.length_c   1.000
_cell.angle_alpha   90.00
_cell.angle_beta   90.00
_cell.angle_gamma   90.00
#
_symmetry.space_group_name_H-M   'P 1'
#
loop_
_entity.id
_entity.type
_entity.pdbx_description
1 polymer ?
#
loop_
_entity_poly.entity_id
_entity_poly.type
_entity_poly.pdbx_seq_one_letter_code
_entity_poly.pdbx_strand_id
1 'polypeptide(L)'
;MIEDTRKDATSWKVNAQIEQELTNVDTNKIVTDVLRYDDEFLSAAKMAIFEKSTPEKGCFNLSENWIDKKEGLNLFVKVVKIGSGNYTANIMWSLEEKTANK
;
A
#
# COMPACT_ATOMS: atom_id res chain seq x y z
N MET A 1 -2.70 1.57 14.92
CA MET A 1 -4.10 1.60 14.46
C MET A 1 -4.21 2.71 13.45
N ILE A 2 -4.70 2.41 12.25
CA ILE A 2 -4.95 3.38 11.18
C ILE A 2 -6.46 3.43 10.97
N GLU A 3 -7.03 4.62 11.08
CA GLU A 3 -8.47 4.85 11.02
C GLU A 3 -8.80 5.95 10.02
N ASP A 4 -9.93 5.79 9.34
CA ASP A 4 -10.53 6.80 8.47
C ASP A 4 -11.89 7.20 9.04
N THR A 5 -12.07 8.48 9.39
CA THR A 5 -13.34 9.00 9.91
C THR A 5 -14.03 9.86 8.87
N ARG A 6 -15.17 9.38 8.37
CA ARG A 6 -15.94 10.04 7.30
C ARG A 6 -17.19 10.71 7.84
N LYS A 7 -17.33 12.00 7.56
CA LYS A 7 -18.55 12.78 7.84
C LYS A 7 -19.62 12.60 6.76
N ASP A 8 -19.18 12.35 5.53
CA ASP A 8 -20.03 12.17 4.36
C ASP A 8 -19.98 10.71 3.89
N ALA A 9 -21.11 10.23 3.35
CA ALA A 9 -21.18 8.88 2.80
C ALA A 9 -20.54 8.89 1.41
N THR A 10 -19.24 8.63 1.33
CA THR A 10 -18.50 8.54 0.07
C THR A 10 -17.91 7.15 -0.09
N SER A 11 -17.84 6.68 -1.34
CA SER A 11 -17.02 5.52 -1.69
C SER A 11 -15.56 5.95 -1.78
N TRP A 12 -14.63 5.07 -1.45
CA TRP A 12 -13.22 5.43 -1.43
C TRP A 12 -12.31 4.21 -1.59
N LYS A 13 -11.04 4.48 -1.87
CA LYS A 13 -9.99 3.48 -2.00
C LYS A 13 -8.71 3.94 -1.34
N VAL A 14 -7.90 2.99 -0.89
CA VAL A 14 -6.50 3.21 -0.53
C VAL A 14 -5.67 2.75 -1.72
N ASN A 15 -4.77 3.62 -2.18
CA ASN A 15 -3.76 3.27 -3.16
C ASN A 15 -2.40 3.18 -2.48
N ALA A 16 -1.54 2.30 -2.98
CA ALA A 16 -0.12 2.27 -2.67
C ALA A 16 0.70 2.63 -3.92
N GLN A 17 1.85 3.25 -3.71
CA GLN A 17 2.87 3.48 -4.74
C GLN A 17 4.25 3.48 -4.10
N ILE A 18 5.27 3.16 -4.89
CA ILE A 18 6.67 3.26 -4.46
C ILE A 18 7.23 4.63 -4.85
N GLU A 19 7.75 5.37 -3.89
CA GLU A 19 8.45 6.65 -4.13
C GLU A 19 9.96 6.43 -4.28
N GLN A 20 10.48 5.44 -3.57
CA GLN A 20 11.88 5.02 -3.66
C GLN A 20 11.95 3.50 -3.74
N GLU A 21 12.49 3.01 -4.85
CA GLU A 21 12.80 1.59 -5.07
C GLU A 21 13.72 1.04 -3.98
N LEU A 22 13.66 -0.28 -3.79
CA LEU A 22 14.49 -0.95 -2.79
C LEU A 22 15.97 -0.73 -3.10
N THR A 23 16.65 0.04 -2.26
CA THR A 23 18.02 0.50 -2.49
C THR A 23 18.92 -0.01 -1.38
N ASN A 24 20.00 -0.68 -1.74
CA ASN A 24 21.02 -1.10 -0.79
C ASN A 24 21.77 0.14 -0.25
N VAL A 25 21.79 0.31 1.06
CA VAL A 25 22.32 1.52 1.73
C VAL A 25 23.83 1.67 1.51
N ASP A 26 24.57 0.58 1.44
CA ASP A 26 26.04 0.59 1.39
C ASP A 26 26.56 0.78 -0.05
N THR A 27 25.83 0.25 -1.05
CA THR A 27 26.26 0.23 -2.45
C THR A 27 25.45 1.15 -3.36
N ASN A 28 24.37 1.76 -2.85
CA ASN A 28 23.36 2.49 -3.63
C ASN A 28 22.76 1.68 -4.79
N LYS A 29 22.89 0.34 -4.76
CA LYS A 29 22.32 -0.53 -5.79
C LYS A 29 20.80 -0.58 -5.64
N ILE A 30 20.10 -0.19 -6.70
CA ILE A 30 18.64 -0.28 -6.80
C ILE A 30 18.25 -1.70 -7.22
N VAL A 31 17.23 -2.25 -6.58
CA VAL A 31 16.61 -3.54 -6.89
C VAL A 31 15.14 -3.31 -7.22
N THR A 32 14.78 -3.50 -8.49
CA THR A 32 13.40 -3.32 -8.99
C THR A 32 12.59 -4.62 -8.90
N ASP A 33 11.27 -4.49 -8.91
CA ASP A 33 10.30 -5.59 -8.99
C ASP A 33 10.50 -6.63 -7.88
N VAL A 34 10.68 -6.15 -6.66
CA VAL A 34 10.85 -6.98 -5.46
C VAL A 34 9.78 -6.75 -4.41
N LEU A 35 9.24 -5.54 -4.33
CA LEU A 35 8.18 -5.16 -3.40
C LEU A 35 6.82 -5.40 -4.05
N ARG A 36 5.94 -6.14 -3.37
CA ARG A 36 4.58 -6.44 -3.86
C ARG A 36 3.54 -6.41 -2.74
N TYR A 37 2.31 -6.05 -3.10
CA TYR A 37 1.11 -6.37 -2.33
C TYR A 37 0.47 -7.59 -2.97
N ASP A 38 0.22 -8.62 -2.17
CA ASP A 38 -0.26 -9.92 -2.64
C ASP A 38 0.58 -10.43 -3.83
N ASP A 39 0.01 -10.44 -5.03
CA ASP A 39 0.66 -10.89 -6.26
C ASP A 39 1.07 -9.76 -7.22
N GLU A 40 0.79 -8.49 -6.89
CA GLU A 40 1.10 -7.34 -7.75
C GLU A 40 2.31 -6.54 -7.25
N PHE A 41 3.27 -6.31 -8.14
CA PHE A 41 4.45 -5.50 -7.84
C PHE A 41 4.09 -4.03 -7.68
N LEU A 42 4.65 -3.42 -6.64
CA LEU A 42 4.59 -1.98 -6.48
C LEU A 42 5.40 -1.31 -7.59
N SER A 43 4.89 -0.17 -8.03
CA SER A 43 5.53 0.72 -8.99
C SER A 43 5.30 2.16 -8.57
N ALA A 44 5.86 3.11 -9.32
CA ALA A 44 5.60 4.53 -9.10
C ALA A 44 4.15 4.93 -9.39
N ALA A 45 3.39 4.08 -10.09
CA ALA A 45 1.97 4.31 -10.34
C ALA A 45 1.13 3.88 -9.12
N LYS A 46 0.02 4.60 -8.91
CA LYS A 46 -0.97 4.26 -7.88
C LYS A 46 -1.64 2.91 -8.20
N MET A 47 -1.55 1.99 -7.25
CA MET A 47 -2.22 0.70 -7.28
C MET A 47 -3.25 0.65 -6.15
N ALA A 48 -4.51 0.35 -6.46
CA ALA A 48 -5.54 0.19 -5.45
C ALA A 48 -5.31 -1.10 -4.66
N ILE A 49 -5.18 -0.98 -3.35
CA ILE A 49 -4.87 -2.09 -2.43
C ILE A 49 -6.01 -2.36 -1.44
N PHE A 50 -6.98 -1.45 -1.36
CA PHE A 50 -8.20 -1.61 -0.60
C PHE A 50 -9.28 -0.71 -1.20
N GLU A 51 -10.52 -1.20 -1.26
CA GLU A 51 -11.65 -0.41 -1.70
C GLU A 51 -12.85 -0.58 -0.76
N LYS A 52 -13.47 0.54 -0.40
CA LYS A 52 -14.80 0.60 0.20
C LYS A 52 -15.76 1.14 -0.84
N SER A 53 -16.41 0.24 -1.57
CA SER A 53 -17.30 0.61 -2.67
C SER A 53 -18.66 1.12 -2.18
N THR A 54 -19.12 0.70 -1.01
CA THR A 54 -20.39 1.15 -0.43
C THR A 54 -20.19 2.47 0.32
N PRO A 55 -20.86 3.56 -0.08
CA PRO A 55 -20.78 4.83 0.63
C PRO A 55 -21.36 4.70 2.04
N GLU A 56 -20.58 5.04 3.06
CA GLU A 56 -20.97 4.91 4.46
C GLU A 56 -20.28 5.97 5.32
N LYS A 57 -20.95 6.43 6.38
CA LYS A 57 -20.41 7.37 7.37
C LYS A 57 -19.90 6.62 8.58
N GLY A 58 -18.90 7.16 9.27
CA GLY A 58 -18.42 6.61 10.53
C GLY A 58 -16.91 6.50 10.61
N CYS A 59 -16.45 5.77 11.61
CA CYS A 59 -15.04 5.42 11.79
C CYS A 59 -14.79 4.05 11.17
N PHE A 60 -13.84 3.97 10.25
CA PHE A 60 -13.41 2.73 9.63
C PHE A 60 -11.98 2.43 10.10
N ASN A 61 -11.81 1.35 10.86
CA ASN A 61 -10.50 0.86 11.22
C ASN A 61 -9.90 0.13 10.03
N LEU A 62 -9.10 0.85 9.25
CA LEU A 62 -8.37 0.31 8.11
C LEU A 62 -7.44 -0.82 8.53
N SER A 63 -6.84 -0.72 9.72
CA SER A 63 -5.87 -1.67 10.23
C SER A 63 -6.46 -2.91 10.91
N GLU A 64 -7.78 -3.02 11.05
CA GLU A 64 -8.45 -4.04 11.87
C GLU A 64 -8.09 -5.47 11.45
N ASN A 65 -8.03 -5.74 10.14
CA ASN A 65 -7.75 -7.07 9.61
C ASN A 65 -6.29 -7.24 9.14
N TRP A 66 -5.42 -6.27 9.40
CA TRP A 66 -4.07 -6.27 8.83
C TRP A 66 -3.20 -7.38 9.38
N ILE A 67 -3.34 -7.67 10.67
CA ILE A 67 -2.55 -8.67 11.38
C ILE A 67 -3.24 -10.03 11.31
N ASP A 68 -4.53 -10.10 11.66
CA ASP A 68 -5.20 -11.37 11.91
C ASP A 68 -5.59 -12.12 10.64
N LYS A 69 -6.02 -11.41 9.60
CA LYS A 69 -6.40 -12.04 8.32
C LYS A 69 -5.32 -12.01 7.26
N LYS A 70 -4.17 -11.38 7.56
CA LYS A 70 -3.15 -11.06 6.54
C LYS A 70 -3.79 -10.32 5.34
N GLU A 71 -4.86 -9.58 5.57
CA GLU A 71 -5.54 -8.73 4.57
C GLU A 71 -5.03 -7.28 4.66
N GLY A 72 -3.95 -7.08 5.41
CA GLY A 72 -3.33 -5.79 5.52
C GLY A 72 -2.38 -5.50 4.40
N LEU A 73 -1.72 -4.36 4.56
CA LEU A 73 -0.57 -3.93 3.79
C LEU A 73 0.60 -4.94 3.93
N ASN A 74 0.43 -6.15 3.42
CA ASN A 74 1.43 -7.19 3.38
C ASN A 74 2.37 -6.94 2.23
N LEU A 75 3.45 -6.24 2.59
CA LEU A 75 4.56 -6.01 1.72
C LEU A 75 5.43 -7.28 1.67
N PHE A 76 5.43 -7.95 0.52
CA PHE A 76 6.35 -9.06 0.29
C PHE A 76 7.59 -8.58 -0.45
N VAL A 77 8.73 -9.14 -0.07
CA VAL A 77 10.03 -8.86 -0.69
C VAL A 77 10.51 -10.14 -1.38
N LYS A 78 10.69 -10.13 -2.70
CA LYS A 78 11.22 -11.29 -3.44
C LYS A 78 12.74 -11.42 -3.25
N VAL A 79 13.16 -12.34 -2.38
CA VAL A 79 14.56 -12.52 -1.95
C VAL A 79 15.52 -12.96 -3.07
N VAL A 80 15.02 -13.55 -4.16
CA VAL A 80 15.87 -14.12 -5.24
C VAL A 80 16.80 -13.08 -5.91
N LYS A 81 16.44 -11.79 -5.87
CA LYS A 81 17.22 -10.69 -6.46
C LYS A 81 18.09 -9.92 -5.44
N ILE A 82 18.08 -10.31 -4.17
CA ILE A 82 18.61 -9.50 -3.06
C ILE A 82 19.84 -10.18 -2.46
N GLY A 83 20.92 -9.42 -2.31
CA GLY A 83 22.13 -9.87 -1.63
C GLY A 83 22.09 -9.57 -0.13
N SER A 84 23.14 -9.95 0.60
CA SER A 84 23.30 -9.51 1.99
C SER A 84 23.50 -8.00 2.07
N GLY A 85 22.82 -7.34 3.00
CA GLY A 85 23.05 -5.93 3.30
C GLY A 85 21.81 -5.26 3.88
N ASN A 86 21.95 -3.96 4.16
CA ASN A 86 20.84 -3.12 4.58
C ASN A 86 20.17 -2.49 3.36
N TYR A 87 18.84 -2.49 3.35
CA TYR A 87 18.06 -1.95 2.25
C TYR A 87 17.02 -0.98 2.79
N THR A 88 16.73 0.07 2.02
CA THR A 88 15.67 1.04 2.30
C THR A 88 14.76 1.18 1.08
N ALA A 89 13.47 1.42 1.33
CA ALA A 89 12.46 1.73 0.33
C ALA A 89 11.42 2.65 0.94
N ASN A 90 10.83 3.53 0.14
CA ASN A 90 9.76 4.43 0.57
C ASN A 90 8.48 4.07 -0.18
N ILE A 91 7.43 3.74 0.57
CA ILE A 91 6.11 3.42 0.06
C ILE A 91 5.16 4.48 0.57
N MET A 92 4.37 5.05 -0.34
CA MET A 92 3.32 6.00 -0.01
C MET A 92 1.96 5.34 -0.14
N TRP A 93 1.16 5.45 0.93
CA TRP A 93 -0.27 5.17 0.88
C TRP A 93 -1.05 6.47 0.74
N SER A 94 -2.02 6.48 -0.18
CA SER A 94 -2.90 7.62 -0.40
C SER A 94 -4.34 7.17 -0.39
N LEU A 95 -5.21 7.99 0.17
CA LEU A 95 -6.64 7.75 0.24
C LEU A 95 -7.35 8.65 -0.76
N GLU A 96 -8.22 8.06 -1.57
CA GLU A 96 -8.86 8.72 -2.71
C GLU A 96 -10.37 8.44 -2.69
N GLU A 97 -11.19 9.48 -2.81
CA GLU A 97 -12.62 9.31 -2.97
C GLU A 97 -12.93 8.81 -4.39
N LYS A 98 -13.79 7.80 -4.50
CA LYS A 98 -14.42 7.48 -5.79
C LYS A 98 -15.52 8.51 -6.00
N THR A 99 -15.29 9.46 -6.90
CA THR A 99 -16.36 10.33 -7.38
C THR A 99 -17.48 9.44 -7.90
N ALA A 100 -18.67 9.52 -7.28
CA ALA A 100 -19.87 8.98 -7.89
C ALA A 100 -20.02 9.72 -9.22
N ASN A 101 -19.92 9.01 -10.34
CA ASN A 101 -20.30 9.57 -11.63
C ASN A 101 -21.73 10.10 -11.48
N LYS A 102 -21.88 11.43 -11.53
CA LYS A 102 -23.18 12.09 -11.65
C LYS A 102 -23.69 11.96 -13.07
#